data_AF-A0A7G2D6L0-F1
#
_entry.id   AF-A0A7G2D6L0-F1
#
_cell.length_a   1.000
_cell.length_b   1.000
_cell.length_c   1.000
_cell.angle_alpha   90.00
_cell.angle_beta   90.00
_cell.angle_gamma   90.00
#
_symmetry.space_group_name_H-M   'P 1'
#
loop_
_entity.id
_entity.type
_entity.pdbx_description
1 polymer ?
#
loop_
_entity_poly.entity_id
_entity_poly.type
_entity_poly.pdbx_seq_one_letter_code
_entity_poly.pdbx_strand_id
1 'polypeptide(L)'
;MGVMMGRVKVLPKRGEFSLVVLSLMLSLVFYGSGFRFLGMFFMIFGFTFVFFSFERVIFAGTYKVRVKKKGAVFEVEIFQDKRRVWRGNVSDYAEFGDVAFDVRGGRVAVVYMGKEVGLLP
;
A
#
# COMPACT_ATOMS: atom_id res chain seq x y z
N MET A 1 -17.95 -15.29 7.39
CA MET A 1 -18.03 -15.05 5.93
C MET A 1 -16.74 -14.38 5.48
N GLY A 2 -16.28 -14.58 4.23
CA GLY A 2 -15.06 -13.96 3.74
C GLY A 2 -15.32 -13.31 2.39
N VAL A 3 -14.84 -12.08 2.20
CA VAL A 3 -14.91 -11.36 0.91
C VAL A 3 -13.74 -11.82 0.05
N MET A 4 -14.01 -12.19 -1.20
CA MET A 4 -12.99 -12.43 -2.23
C MET A 4 -12.80 -11.16 -3.03
N MET A 5 -11.59 -10.61 -3.04
CA MET A 5 -11.23 -9.47 -3.88
C MET A 5 -10.55 -9.96 -5.15
N GLY A 6 -11.06 -9.53 -6.31
CA GLY A 6 -10.55 -9.94 -7.62
C GLY A 6 -9.14 -9.45 -7.92
N ARG A 7 -8.48 -10.12 -8.86
CA ARG A 7 -7.11 -9.85 -9.32
C ARG A 7 -7.04 -8.45 -9.95
N VAL A 8 -6.32 -7.52 -9.33
CA VAL A 8 -6.07 -6.19 -9.90
C VAL A 8 -4.62 -6.12 -10.37
N LYS A 9 -4.44 -5.75 -11.64
CA LYS A 9 -3.13 -5.37 -12.18
C LYS A 9 -2.70 -4.10 -11.43
N VAL A 10 -1.75 -4.25 -10.51
CA VAL A 10 -1.03 -3.12 -9.92
C VAL A 10 -0.20 -2.53 -11.05
N LEU A 11 -0.79 -1.57 -11.76
CA LEU A 11 -0.06 -0.79 -12.75
C LEU A 11 0.74 0.22 -11.93
N PRO A 12 2.09 0.15 -11.89
CA PRO A 12 2.86 1.22 -11.26
C PRO A 12 2.40 2.52 -11.91
N LYS A 13 2.06 3.52 -11.08
CA LYS A 13 1.67 4.85 -11.57
C LYS A 13 2.79 5.34 -12.46
N ARG A 14 2.56 5.34 -13.78
CA ARG A 14 3.54 5.68 -14.83
C ARG A 14 4.27 7.01 -14.56
N GLY A 15 3.64 7.91 -13.80
CA GLY A 15 4.18 9.20 -13.37
C GLY A 15 5.30 9.15 -12.32
N GLU A 16 5.29 8.19 -11.38
CA GLU A 16 6.33 8.08 -10.34
C GLU A 16 7.66 7.62 -10.94
N PHE A 17 7.61 6.66 -11.86
CA PHE A 17 8.80 6.16 -12.54
C PHE A 17 9.44 7.24 -13.44
N SER A 18 8.63 8.06 -14.12
CA SER A 18 9.14 9.19 -14.90
C SER A 18 9.83 10.26 -14.03
N LEU A 19 9.33 10.50 -12.82
CA LEU A 19 9.93 11.46 -11.88
C LEU A 19 11.28 10.97 -11.34
N VAL A 20 11.39 9.67 -11.03
CA VAL A 20 12.66 9.06 -10.61
C VAL A 20 13.72 9.18 -11.70
N VAL A 21 13.37 8.82 -12.94
CA VAL A 21 14.29 8.90 -14.09
C VAL A 21 14.72 10.35 -14.34
N LEU A 22 13.79 11.30 -14.29
CA LEU A 22 14.09 12.72 -14.46
C LEU A 22 15.03 13.23 -13.35
N SER A 23 14.78 12.85 -12.10
CA SER A 23 15.61 13.24 -10.95
C SER A 23 17.04 12.70 -11.07
N LEU A 24 17.21 11.45 -11.51
CA LEU A 24 18.52 10.86 -11.72
C LEU A 24 19.29 11.52 -12.89
N MET A 25 18.60 11.85 -13.99
CA MET A 25 19.19 12.59 -15.10
C MET A 25 19.64 13.99 -14.67
N LEU A 26 18.82 14.72 -13.90
CA LEU A 26 19.18 16.02 -13.34
C LEU A 26 20.39 15.92 -12.42
N SER A 27 20.46 14.88 -11.58
CA SER A 27 21.60 14.64 -10.71
C SER A 27 22.91 14.54 -11.51
N LEU A 28 22.94 13.75 -12.59
CA LEU A 28 24.10 13.60 -13.47
C LEU A 28 24.50 14.93 -14.14
N VAL A 29 23.53 15.71 -14.62
CA VAL A 29 23.78 17.02 -15.22
C VAL A 29 24.40 17.99 -14.23
N PHE A 30 23.91 18.04 -12.98
CA PHE A 30 24.44 18.91 -11.94
C PHE A 30 25.83 18.48 -11.47
N TYR A 31 26.10 17.17 -11.39
CA TYR A 31 27.44 16.66 -11.14
C TYR A 31 28.42 17.05 -12.26
N GLY A 32 28.02 16.89 -13.52
CA GLY A 32 28.82 17.30 -14.68
C GLY A 32 29.10 18.80 -14.75
N SER A 33 28.16 19.60 -14.26
CA SER A 33 28.27 21.08 -14.21
C SER A 33 28.99 21.60 -12.95
N GLY A 34 29.48 20.73 -12.07
CA GLY A 34 30.21 21.11 -10.85
C GLY A 34 29.33 21.51 -9.66
N PHE A 35 28.00 21.50 -9.80
CA PHE A 35 27.04 21.79 -8.72
C PHE A 35 26.78 20.55 -7.85
N ARG A 36 27.81 20.12 -7.11
CA ARG A 36 27.80 18.89 -6.31
C ARG A 36 26.66 18.81 -5.29
N PHE A 37 26.33 19.93 -4.65
CA PHE A 37 25.24 19.99 -3.66
C PHE A 37 23.88 19.70 -4.30
N LEU A 38 23.63 20.29 -5.47
CA LEU A 38 22.38 20.13 -6.19
C LEU A 38 22.26 18.73 -6.81
N GLY A 39 23.37 18.17 -7.30
CA GLY A 39 23.46 16.77 -7.73
C GLY A 39 23.11 15.79 -6.61
N MET A 40 23.65 16.01 -5.40
CA MET A 40 23.35 15.21 -4.21
C MET A 40 21.87 15.31 -3.82
N PHE A 41 21.28 16.51 -3.85
CA PHE A 41 19.86 16.71 -3.56
C PHE A 41 18.97 15.89 -4.49
N PHE A 42 19.17 15.97 -5.81
CA PHE A 42 18.38 15.22 -6.78
C PHE A 42 18.62 13.71 -6.72
N MET A 43 19.81 13.28 -6.31
CA MET A 43 20.09 11.86 -6.06
C MET A 43 19.25 11.36 -4.87
N ILE A 44 19.35 12.02 -3.71
CA ILE A 44 18.60 11.64 -2.51
C ILE A 44 17.10 11.68 -2.80
N PHE A 45 16.61 12.76 -3.43
CA PHE A 45 15.21 12.91 -3.80
C PHE A 45 14.71 11.79 -4.73
N GLY A 46 15.50 11.40 -5.72
CA GLY A 46 15.20 10.27 -6.60
C GLY A 46 15.09 8.95 -5.83
N PHE A 47 16.02 8.70 -4.91
CA PHE A 47 16.00 7.50 -4.06
C PHE A 47 14.86 7.49 -3.05
N THR A 48 14.49 8.63 -2.48
CA THR A 48 13.32 8.76 -1.59
C THR A 48 12.04 8.39 -2.35
N PHE A 49 11.88 8.84 -3.60
CA PHE A 49 10.74 8.44 -4.43
C PHE A 49 10.72 6.94 -4.73
N VAL A 50 11.88 6.34 -5.00
CA VAL A 50 12.00 4.89 -5.19
C VAL A 50 11.56 4.17 -3.91
N PHE A 51 12.01 4.62 -2.74
CA PHE A 51 11.64 4.03 -1.45
C PHE A 51 10.12 4.10 -1.20
N PHE A 52 9.50 5.26 -1.42
CA PHE A 52 8.04 5.42 -1.31
C PHE A 52 7.28 4.57 -2.33
N SER A 53 7.83 4.35 -3.53
CA SER A 53 7.21 3.49 -4.54
C SER A 53 7.26 2.00 -4.13
N PHE A 54 8.22 1.60 -3.29
CA PHE A 54 8.31 0.24 -2.72
C PHE A 54 7.46 0.02 -1.47
N GLU A 55 7.01 1.06 -0.76
CA GLU A 55 6.15 0.89 0.42
C GLU A 55 4.72 0.42 0.10
N ARG A 56 4.30 0.47 -1.19
CA ARG A 56 2.99 -0.03 -1.65
C ARG A 56 3.06 -1.37 -2.37
N VAL A 57 3.92 -2.29 -1.94
CA VAL A 57 3.94 -3.65 -2.50
C VAL A 57 2.85 -4.50 -1.83
N ILE A 58 1.60 -4.28 -2.23
CA ILE A 58 0.62 -5.38 -2.23
C ILE A 58 0.87 -6.18 -3.51
N PHE A 59 1.21 -7.45 -3.37
CA PHE A 59 1.38 -8.35 -4.50
C PHE A 59 0.05 -8.47 -5.27
N ALA A 60 0.07 -8.34 -6.60
CA ALA A 60 -1.13 -8.58 -7.40
C ALA A 60 -1.65 -10.01 -7.13
N GLY A 61 -2.88 -10.14 -6.60
CA GLY A 61 -3.39 -11.45 -6.17
C GLY A 61 -4.82 -11.41 -5.65
N THR A 62 -5.41 -12.58 -5.43
CA THR A 62 -6.72 -12.73 -4.80
C THR A 62 -6.52 -12.75 -3.28
N TYR A 63 -7.09 -11.76 -2.61
CA TYR A 63 -7.03 -11.67 -1.15
C TYR A 63 -8.34 -12.17 -0.54
N LYS A 64 -8.21 -12.98 0.52
CA LYS A 64 -9.33 -13.43 1.34
C LYS A 64 -9.20 -12.81 2.72
N VAL A 65 -10.15 -11.95 3.06
CA VAL A 65 -10.23 -11.35 4.39
C VAL A 65 -11.12 -12.21 5.27
N ARG A 66 -10.64 -12.51 6.48
CA ARG A 66 -11.43 -13.18 7.53
C ARG A 66 -11.47 -12.27 8.74
N VAL A 67 -12.67 -11.93 9.17
CA VAL A 67 -12.91 -11.16 10.39
C VAL A 67 -13.46 -12.12 11.45
N LYS A 68 -12.96 -11.99 12.67
CA LYS A 68 -13.45 -12.68 13.86
C LYS A 68 -13.69 -11.65 14.96
N LYS A 69 -14.91 -11.58 15.48
CA LYS A 69 -15.20 -10.75 16.65
C LYS A 69 -14.62 -11.39 17.92
N LYS A 70 -13.80 -10.64 18.66
CA LYS A 70 -13.20 -11.05 19.94
C LYS A 70 -13.48 -9.99 21.01
N GLY A 71 -14.65 -10.09 21.63
CA GLY A 71 -15.13 -9.10 22.60
C GLY A 71 -15.48 -7.76 21.92
N ALA A 72 -14.85 -6.68 22.37
CA ALA A 72 -15.00 -5.34 21.80
C ALA A 72 -14.13 -5.06 20.56
N VAL A 73 -13.26 -6.00 20.18
CA VAL A 73 -12.28 -5.83 19.10
C VAL A 73 -12.50 -6.86 18.00
N PHE A 74 -12.26 -6.49 16.75
CA PHE A 74 -12.30 -7.38 15.61
C PHE A 74 -10.90 -7.86 15.25
N GLU A 75 -10.68 -9.16 15.30
CA GLU A 75 -9.46 -9.77 14.81
C GLU A 75 -9.60 -10.00 13.30
N VAL A 76 -8.72 -9.35 12.52
CA VAL A 76 -8.73 -9.38 11.07
C VAL A 76 -7.51 -10.14 10.58
N GLU A 77 -7.74 -11.16 9.77
CA GLU A 77 -6.70 -11.94 9.10
C GLU A 77 -6.82 -11.79 7.58
N ILE A 78 -5.71 -11.46 6.93
CA ILE A 78 -5.63 -11.39 5.47
C ILE A 78 -4.85 -12.59 4.99
N PHE A 79 -5.46 -13.33 4.06
CA PHE A 79 -4.84 -14.46 3.38
C PHE A 79 -4.64 -14.13 1.91
N GLN A 80 -3.46 -14.45 1.40
CA GLN A 80 -3.18 -14.50 -0.03
C GLN A 80 -3.08 -15.97 -0.43
N ASP A 81 -4.01 -16.43 -1.28
CA ASP A 81 -4.24 -17.83 -1.61
C ASP A 81 -4.49 -18.72 -0.37
N LYS A 82 -3.41 -19.19 0.27
CA LYS A 82 -3.43 -20.01 1.49
C LYS A 82 -2.47 -19.53 2.58
N ARG A 83 -1.64 -18.53 2.30
CA ARG A 83 -0.67 -17.99 3.27
C ARG A 83 -1.30 -16.79 3.99
N ARG A 84 -1.24 -16.79 5.32
CA ARG A 84 -1.60 -15.62 6.11
C ARG A 84 -0.52 -14.57 5.92
N VAL A 85 -0.85 -13.45 5.29
CA VAL A 85 0.07 -12.34 5.03
C VAL A 85 0.01 -11.30 6.13
N TRP A 86 -1.13 -11.19 6.82
CA TRP A 86 -1.31 -10.24 7.89
C TRP A 86 -2.35 -10.69 8.92
N ARG A 87 -2.17 -10.25 10.17
CA ARG A 87 -3.10 -10.42 11.28
C ARG A 87 -3.03 -9.19 12.16
N GLY A 88 -4.16 -8.59 12.46
CA GLY A 88 -4.25 -7.43 13.34
C GLY A 88 -5.56 -7.39 14.10
N ASN A 89 -5.55 -6.65 15.21
CA ASN A 89 -6.74 -6.34 16.00
C ASN A 89 -7.21 -4.94 15.61
N VAL A 90 -8.47 -4.81 15.22
CA VAL A 90 -9.10 -3.58 14.76
C VAL A 90 -10.25 -3.24 15.70
N SER A 91 -10.12 -2.16 16.46
CA SER A 91 -11.17 -1.66 17.35
C SER A 91 -11.97 -0.51 16.73
N ASP A 92 -11.34 0.25 15.84
CA ASP A 92 -11.92 1.45 15.22
C ASP A 92 -11.50 1.50 13.74
N TYR A 93 -10.21 1.67 13.48
CA TYR A 93 -9.66 1.72 12.14
C TYR A 93 -8.30 1.03 12.04
N ALA A 94 -8.03 0.38 10.90
CA ALA A 94 -6.70 -0.16 10.59
C ALA A 94 -6.44 -0.18 9.08
N GLU A 95 -5.19 0.11 8.69
CA GLU A 95 -4.75 0.05 7.30
C GLU A 95 -3.67 -1.03 7.11
N PHE A 96 -3.75 -1.73 5.98
CA PHE A 96 -2.73 -2.64 5.49
C PHE A 96 -2.58 -2.45 3.98
N GLY A 97 -1.56 -1.67 3.59
CA GLY A 97 -1.34 -1.26 2.20
C GLY A 97 -2.52 -0.45 1.64
N ASP A 98 -3.12 -0.88 0.53
CA ASP A 98 -4.32 -0.28 -0.06
C ASP A 98 -5.65 -0.81 0.52
N VAL A 99 -5.62 -1.66 1.54
CA VAL A 99 -6.81 -2.16 2.25
C VAL A 99 -6.96 -1.43 3.58
N ALA A 100 -8.13 -0.86 3.83
CA ALA A 100 -8.52 -0.28 5.10
C ALA A 100 -9.69 -1.06 5.71
N PHE A 101 -9.71 -1.13 7.03
CA PHE A 101 -10.74 -1.77 7.84
C PHE A 101 -11.33 -0.73 8.77
N ASP A 102 -12.62 -0.48 8.64
CA ASP A 102 -13.35 0.54 9.39
C ASP A 102 -14.51 -0.12 10.15
N VAL A 103 -14.54 0.03 11.47
CA VAL A 103 -15.55 -0.56 12.34
C VAL A 103 -16.76 0.36 12.42
N ARG A 104 -17.83 0.00 11.70
CA ARG A 104 -19.08 0.76 11.66
C ARG A 104 -20.24 -0.07 12.19
N GLY A 105 -20.84 0.37 13.30
CA GLY A 105 -22.06 -0.25 13.84
C GLY A 105 -21.89 -1.73 14.18
N GLY A 106 -20.72 -2.13 14.70
CA GLY A 106 -20.43 -3.51 15.08
C GLY A 106 -20.15 -4.45 13.89
N ARG A 107 -19.85 -3.90 12.72
CA ARG A 107 -19.38 -4.60 11.52
C ARG A 107 -18.10 -3.96 11.02
N VAL A 108 -17.26 -4.71 10.32
CA VAL A 108 -16.02 -4.23 9.71
C VAL A 108 -16.27 -3.98 8.23
N ALA A 109 -16.31 -2.72 7.82
CA ALA A 109 -16.27 -2.33 6.43
C ALA A 109 -14.84 -2.52 5.89
N VAL A 110 -14.71 -3.24 4.80
CA VAL A 110 -13.44 -3.42 4.10
C VAL A 110 -13.42 -2.48 2.91
N VAL A 111 -12.48 -1.54 2.92
CA VAL A 111 -12.27 -0.55 1.87
C VAL A 111 -10.98 -0.90 1.14
N TYR A 112 -11.03 -1.00 -0.19
CA TYR A 112 -9.86 -1.24 -1.03
C TYR A 112 -9.70 -0.10 -2.02
N MET A 113 -8.53 0.54 -2.03
CA MET A 113 -8.24 1.72 -2.87
C MET A 113 -9.31 2.84 -2.73
N GLY A 114 -9.82 3.05 -1.51
CA GLY A 114 -10.86 4.04 -1.23
C GLY A 114 -12.28 3.64 -1.66
N LYS A 115 -12.49 2.43 -2.20
CA LYS A 115 -13.82 1.88 -2.50
C LYS A 115 -14.20 0.82 -1.50
N GLU A 116 -15.39 0.93 -0.92
CA GLU A 116 -15.93 -0.11 -0.06
C GLU A 116 -16.23 -1.37 -0.89
N VAL A 117 -15.65 -2.50 -0.49
CA VAL A 117 -15.76 -3.78 -1.20
C VAL A 117 -16.69 -4.75 -0.48
N GLY A 118 -16.94 -4.53 0.81
CA GLY A 118 -17.92 -5.29 1.56
C GLY A 118 -17.89 -5.05 3.05
N LEU A 119 -18.98 -5.39 3.71
CA LEU A 119 -19.15 -5.35 5.16
C LEU A 119 -19.08 -6.77 5.72
N LEU A 120 -18.20 -6.97 6.69
CA LEU A 120 -18.02 -8.23 7.41
C LEU A 120 -18.58 -8.13 8.84
N PRO A 121 -19.24 -9.19 9.34
CA PRO A 121 -19.73 -9.25 10.71
C PRO A 121 -18.64 -9.52 11.75
#